data_AF-A0A0A0NSV5-F1
#
_entry.id   AF-A0A0A0NSV5-F1
#
_cell.length_a   1.000
_cell.length_b   1.000
_cell.length_c   1.000
_cell.angle_alpha   90.00
_cell.angle_beta   90.00
_cell.angle_gamma   90.00
#
_symmetry.space_group_name_H-M   'P 1'
#
loop_
_entity.id
_entity.type
_entity.pdbx_description
1 polymer ?
#
loop_
_entity_poly.entity_id
_entity_poly.type
_entity_poly.pdbx_seq_one_letter_code
_entity_poly.pdbx_strand_id
1 'polypeptide(L)'
;MAEFEVATGAAELPAGDDRGRGAAVRTAFEGLLQIRRLMNTGATDPGGVPAEWERRQPVRAVALALEAAGVPPSAVDAEGRRTATGYCLGAAERTGAVRVEWLGPPGSGAGYAAEEALRNCADVLRRLGWDALEYRGPRRHRYLEVEPPPAPGGGG
;
A
#
# COMPACT_ATOMS: atom_id res chain seq x y z
N MET A 1 -2.37 -10.03 -23.64
CA MET A 1 -3.03 -9.26 -22.58
C MET A 1 -1.92 -8.75 -21.68
N ALA A 2 -1.79 -7.43 -21.52
CA ALA A 2 -0.85 -6.89 -20.54
C ALA A 2 -1.28 -7.33 -19.14
N GLU A 3 -0.33 -7.73 -18.31
CA GLU A 3 -0.60 -8.08 -16.92
C GLU A 3 -1.00 -6.82 -16.14
N PHE A 4 -1.97 -6.94 -15.23
CA PHE A 4 -2.39 -5.80 -14.41
C PHE A 4 -1.30 -5.49 -13.38
N GLU A 5 -0.71 -4.30 -13.51
CA GLU A 5 0.30 -3.80 -12.57
C GLU A 5 -0.29 -2.72 -11.65
N VAL A 6 -0.10 -2.93 -10.35
CA VAL A 6 -0.49 -1.99 -9.30
C VAL A 6 0.59 -0.92 -9.13
N ALA A 7 0.19 0.34 -9.01
CA ALA A 7 1.13 1.44 -8.84
C ALA A 7 1.67 1.43 -7.40
N THR A 8 2.98 1.23 -7.27
CA THR A 8 3.68 1.31 -5.98
C THR A 8 4.10 2.74 -5.63
N GLY A 9 4.02 3.63 -6.61
CA GLY A 9 4.52 5.00 -6.54
C GLY A 9 6.04 5.16 -6.68
N ALA A 10 6.76 4.07 -6.94
CA ALA A 10 8.20 4.08 -7.19
C ALA A 10 8.57 4.20 -8.68
N ALA A 11 7.62 3.98 -9.58
CA ALA A 11 7.79 3.98 -11.03
C ALA A 11 6.86 5.02 -11.71
N GLU A 12 6.94 5.08 -13.03
CA GLU A 12 5.94 5.78 -13.85
C GLU A 12 4.54 5.21 -13.58
N LEU A 13 3.52 6.06 -13.69
CA LEU A 13 2.14 5.59 -13.60
C LEU A 13 1.85 4.65 -14.78
N PRO A 14 1.21 3.49 -14.54
CA PRO A 14 0.83 2.60 -15.64
C PRO A 14 -0.08 3.34 -16.62
N ALA A 15 0.20 3.20 -17.92
CA ALA A 15 -0.58 3.83 -18.97
C ALA A 15 -2.04 3.36 -18.95
N GLY A 16 -2.99 4.30 -18.98
CA GLY A 16 -4.42 4.03 -19.02
C GLY A 16 -5.23 5.28 -18.69
N ASP A 17 -6.52 5.30 -19.08
CA ASP A 17 -7.43 6.33 -18.59
C ASP A 17 -7.80 6.05 -17.11
N ASP A 18 -8.06 7.12 -16.35
CA ASP A 18 -8.32 7.04 -14.91
C ASP A 18 -9.53 6.13 -14.58
N ARG A 19 -10.53 6.08 -15.47
CA ARG A 19 -11.75 5.31 -15.25
C ARG A 19 -11.51 3.82 -15.42
N GLY A 20 -10.78 3.43 -16.46
CA GLY A 20 -10.37 2.07 -16.75
C GLY A 20 -9.46 1.52 -15.66
N ARG A 21 -8.52 2.34 -15.18
CA ARG A 21 -7.67 2.00 -14.03
C ARG A 21 -8.52 1.75 -12.78
N GLY A 22 -9.43 2.66 -12.44
CA GLY A 22 -10.30 2.51 -11.28
C GLY A 22 -11.12 1.21 -11.30
N ALA A 23 -11.67 0.84 -12.46
CA ALA A 23 -12.41 -0.41 -12.62
C ALA A 23 -11.52 -1.65 -12.48
N ALA A 24 -10.30 -1.62 -13.03
CA ALA A 24 -9.33 -2.71 -12.91
C ALA A 24 -8.87 -2.91 -11.46
N VAL A 25 -8.54 -1.82 -10.75
CA VAL A 25 -8.19 -1.81 -9.33
C VAL A 25 -9.34 -2.39 -8.49
N ARG A 26 -10.57 -1.95 -8.73
CA ARG A 26 -11.75 -2.46 -8.00
C ARG A 26 -11.91 -3.97 -8.18
N THR A 27 -11.84 -4.44 -9.42
CA THR A 27 -11.95 -5.87 -9.76
C THR A 27 -10.85 -6.69 -9.09
N ALA A 28 -9.60 -6.22 -9.17
CA ALA A 28 -8.46 -6.89 -8.55
C ALA A 28 -8.59 -6.96 -7.02
N PHE A 29 -9.08 -5.87 -6.40
CA PHE A 29 -9.29 -5.80 -4.95
C PHE A 29 -10.45 -6.67 -4.47
N GLU A 30 -11.55 -6.76 -5.23
CA GLU A 30 -12.65 -7.68 -4.91
C GLU A 30 -12.20 -9.15 -4.99
N GLY A 31 -11.40 -9.48 -6.01
CA GLY A 31 -10.77 -10.80 -6.13
C GLY A 31 -9.85 -11.11 -4.95
N LEU A 32 -9.02 -10.15 -4.52
CA LEU A 32 -8.19 -10.26 -3.32
C LEU A 32 -9.04 -10.61 -2.08
N LEU A 33 -10.10 -9.86 -1.81
CA LEU A 33 -10.98 -10.09 -0.66
C LEU A 33 -11.68 -11.45 -0.74
N GLN A 34 -12.05 -11.90 -1.94
CA GLN A 34 -12.63 -13.23 -2.12
C GLN A 34 -11.62 -14.34 -1.81
N ILE A 35 -10.37 -14.20 -2.24
CA ILE A 35 -9.32 -15.16 -1.89
C ILE A 35 -9.08 -15.19 -0.38
N ARG A 36 -9.05 -14.02 0.30
CA ARG A 36 -8.94 -13.98 1.77
C ARG A 36 -10.02 -14.80 2.46
N ARG A 37 -11.28 -14.66 2.04
CA ARG A 37 -12.41 -15.44 2.60
C ARG A 37 -12.22 -16.96 2.43
N LEU A 38 -11.68 -17.38 1.29
CA LEU A 38 -11.45 -18.80 1.00
C LEU A 38 -10.23 -19.38 1.72
N MET A 39 -9.19 -18.57 1.94
CA MET A 39 -7.92 -19.03 2.50
C MET A 39 -7.85 -18.91 4.03
N ASN A 40 -8.54 -17.94 4.62
CA ASN A 40 -8.49 -17.64 6.06
C ASN A 40 -9.65 -18.30 6.83
N THR A 41 -9.99 -19.56 6.54
CA THR A 41 -11.17 -20.25 7.09
C THR A 41 -11.18 -20.39 8.61
N GLY A 42 -10.02 -20.29 9.26
CA GLY A 42 -9.88 -20.32 10.72
C GLY A 42 -9.92 -18.95 11.42
N ALA A 43 -10.05 -17.85 10.68
CA ALA A 43 -10.09 -16.51 11.27
C ALA A 43 -11.54 -16.09 11.61
N THR A 44 -11.71 -15.32 12.70
CA THR A 44 -13.01 -14.75 13.08
C THR A 44 -13.58 -13.82 12.01
N ASP A 45 -12.70 -13.07 11.34
CA ASP A 45 -13.01 -12.30 10.13
C ASP A 45 -12.04 -12.71 9.01
N PRO A 46 -12.42 -13.68 8.16
CA PRO A 46 -11.58 -14.16 7.08
C PRO A 46 -11.19 -13.09 6.05
N GLY A 47 -12.04 -12.08 5.82
CA GLY A 47 -11.75 -10.98 4.90
C GLY A 47 -10.89 -9.89 5.52
N GLY A 48 -10.99 -9.74 6.84
CA GLY A 48 -10.30 -8.72 7.62
C GLY A 48 -8.82 -8.99 7.90
N VAL A 49 -8.27 -10.15 7.55
CA VAL A 49 -6.85 -10.47 7.80
C VAL A 49 -6.09 -10.78 6.49
N PRO A 50 -4.82 -10.34 6.35
CA PRO A 50 -3.99 -10.70 5.19
C PRO A 50 -3.74 -12.21 5.10
N ALA A 51 -4.02 -12.79 3.93
CA ALA A 51 -3.75 -14.19 3.63
C ALA A 51 -2.23 -14.45 3.45
N GLU A 52 -1.81 -15.72 3.55
CA GLU A 52 -0.38 -16.09 3.50
C GLU A 52 0.35 -15.58 2.26
N TRP A 53 -0.30 -15.61 1.09
CA TRP A 53 0.31 -15.14 -0.15
C TRP A 53 0.51 -13.62 -0.19
N GLU A 54 -0.34 -12.84 0.49
CA GLU A 54 -0.15 -11.39 0.63
C GLU A 54 1.08 -11.09 1.47
N ARG A 55 1.36 -11.92 2.48
CA ARG A 55 2.56 -11.81 3.33
C ARG A 55 3.84 -12.06 2.53
N ARG A 56 3.77 -12.85 1.45
CA ARG A 56 4.89 -13.11 0.53
C ARG A 56 5.09 -12.00 -0.50
N GLN A 57 4.06 -11.18 -0.76
CA GLN A 57 4.10 -10.04 -1.68
C GLN A 57 3.47 -8.78 -1.08
N PRO A 58 3.99 -8.27 0.06
CA PRO A 58 3.29 -7.27 0.86
C PRO A 58 3.24 -5.91 0.17
N VAL A 59 4.26 -5.53 -0.60
CA VAL A 59 4.26 -4.28 -1.40
C VAL A 59 3.07 -4.25 -2.37
N ARG A 60 2.83 -5.35 -3.09
CA ARG A 60 1.73 -5.46 -4.05
C ARG A 60 0.37 -5.40 -3.36
N ALA A 61 0.22 -6.10 -2.23
CA ALA A 61 -1.03 -6.12 -1.47
C ALA A 61 -1.36 -4.75 -0.86
N VAL A 62 -0.36 -4.07 -0.26
CA VAL A 62 -0.50 -2.73 0.32
C VAL A 62 -0.83 -1.70 -0.78
N ALA A 63 -0.15 -1.74 -1.93
CA ALA A 63 -0.46 -0.86 -3.06
C ALA A 63 -1.91 -1.01 -3.51
N LEU A 64 -2.36 -2.26 -3.69
CA LEU A 64 -3.70 -2.55 -4.18
C LEU A 64 -4.78 -2.07 -3.20
N ALA A 65 -4.53 -2.23 -1.90
CA ALA A 65 -5.40 -1.71 -0.84
C ALA A 65 -5.52 -0.18 -0.87
N LEU A 66 -4.40 0.53 -1.02
CA LEU A 66 -4.37 2.00 -1.06
C LEU A 66 -5.06 2.55 -2.32
N GLU A 67 -4.77 1.99 -3.51
CA GLU A 67 -5.46 2.40 -4.74
C GLU A 67 -6.95 2.11 -4.69
N ALA A 68 -7.36 0.95 -4.18
CA ALA A 68 -8.77 0.58 -4.07
C ALA A 68 -9.55 1.48 -3.10
N ALA A 69 -8.85 2.10 -2.14
CA ALA A 69 -9.37 3.13 -1.25
C ALA A 69 -9.30 4.55 -1.84
N GLY A 70 -8.77 4.71 -3.06
CA GLY A 70 -8.66 6.00 -3.74
C GLY A 70 -7.51 6.87 -3.23
N VAL A 71 -6.55 6.30 -2.48
CA VAL A 71 -5.32 7.02 -2.12
C VAL A 71 -4.44 7.07 -3.37
N PRO A 72 -3.97 8.24 -3.81
CA PRO A 72 -3.18 8.33 -5.03
C PRO A 72 -1.75 7.82 -4.82
N PRO A 73 -1.18 7.06 -5.77
CA PRO A 73 0.25 6.77 -5.81
C PRO A 73 1.04 8.03 -6.17
N SER A 74 2.27 8.13 -5.66
CA SER A 74 3.30 9.00 -6.25
C SER A 74 3.70 8.48 -7.64
N ALA A 75 4.55 9.20 -8.35
CA ALA A 75 5.10 8.72 -9.61
C ALA A 75 6.45 9.38 -9.89
N VAL A 76 7.27 8.73 -10.72
CA VAL A 76 8.46 9.35 -11.32
C VAL A 76 8.33 9.40 -12.84
N ASP A 77 9.12 10.25 -13.50
CA ASP A 77 9.40 10.16 -14.93
C ASP A 77 10.55 9.19 -15.21
N ALA A 78 10.89 8.99 -16.50
CA ALA A 78 12.03 8.19 -16.95
C ALA A 78 13.38 8.63 -16.36
N GLU A 79 13.50 9.89 -15.93
CA GLU A 79 14.70 10.42 -15.26
C GLU A 79 14.66 10.25 -13.73
N GLY A 80 13.63 9.60 -13.19
CA GLY A 80 13.46 9.37 -11.75
C GLY A 80 12.97 10.59 -10.97
N ARG A 81 12.56 11.68 -11.63
CA ARG A 81 12.04 12.88 -10.97
C ARG A 81 10.58 12.69 -10.64
N ARG A 82 10.17 13.13 -9.45
CA ARG A 82 8.78 12.99 -9.00
C ARG A 82 7.85 13.83 -9.85
N THR A 83 6.78 13.22 -10.36
CA THR A 83 5.76 13.86 -11.22
C THR A 83 4.38 13.92 -10.55
N ALA A 84 4.11 13.05 -9.58
CA ALA A 84 2.85 13.04 -8.82
C ALA A 84 3.09 12.97 -7.31
N THR A 85 2.20 13.60 -6.55
CA THR A 85 2.20 13.52 -5.08
C THR A 85 1.30 12.37 -4.64
N GLY A 86 1.81 11.49 -3.78
CA GLY A 86 1.05 10.34 -3.30
C GLY A 86 1.88 9.39 -2.45
N TYR A 87 1.33 8.20 -2.20
CA TYR A 87 2.08 7.17 -1.49
C TYR A 87 3.21 6.62 -2.37
N CYS A 88 4.35 6.31 -1.75
CA CYS A 88 5.44 5.57 -2.39
C CYS A 88 5.82 4.40 -1.48
N LEU A 89 5.78 3.20 -2.02
CA LEU A 89 6.10 1.98 -1.31
C LEU A 89 7.54 1.56 -1.57
N GLY A 90 8.19 1.09 -0.52
CA GLY A 90 9.51 0.47 -0.59
C GLY A 90 9.64 -0.70 0.39
N ALA A 91 10.72 -1.46 0.26
CA ALA A 91 11.08 -2.42 1.30
C ALA A 91 11.44 -1.66 2.59
N ALA A 92 10.92 -2.11 3.73
CA ALA A 92 11.43 -1.68 5.03
C ALA A 92 12.70 -2.47 5.39
N GLU A 93 13.42 -2.05 6.43
CA GLU A 93 14.60 -2.77 6.93
C GLU A 93 14.24 -4.17 7.47
N ARG A 94 13.03 -4.30 8.04
CA ARG A 94 12.48 -5.59 8.48
C ARG A 94 11.98 -6.40 7.27
N THR A 95 12.43 -7.64 7.15
CA THR A 95 11.96 -8.58 6.12
C THR A 95 10.43 -8.76 6.19
N GLY A 96 9.75 -8.55 5.07
CA GLY A 96 8.29 -8.69 4.98
C GLY A 96 7.50 -7.45 5.40
N ALA A 97 8.16 -6.40 5.90
CA ALA A 97 7.54 -5.10 6.15
C ALA A 97 7.69 -4.17 4.94
N VAL A 98 6.70 -3.30 4.77
CA VAL A 98 6.60 -2.32 3.68
C VAL A 98 6.74 -0.93 4.27
N ARG A 99 7.64 -0.14 3.71
CA ARG A 99 7.73 1.28 4.02
C ARG A 99 6.72 2.04 3.16
N VAL A 100 5.89 2.87 3.78
CA VAL A 100 5.00 3.80 3.07
C VAL A 100 5.47 5.22 3.35
N GLU A 101 5.81 5.93 2.29
CA GLU A 101 6.18 7.34 2.34
C GLU A 101 5.14 8.18 1.59
N TRP A 102 5.07 9.47 1.90
CA TRP A 102 4.27 10.43 1.14
C TRP A 102 5.19 11.39 0.41
N LEU A 103 5.34 11.18 -0.90
CA LEU A 103 6.33 11.86 -1.73
C LEU A 103 5.65 12.61 -2.87
N GLY A 104 6.30 13.67 -3.35
CA GLY A 104 5.82 14.46 -4.48
C GLY A 104 6.91 15.30 -5.14
N PRO A 105 6.58 15.99 -6.24
CA PRO A 105 7.49 16.90 -6.92
C PRO A 105 8.01 18.02 -5.99
N PRO A 106 9.20 18.59 -6.26
CA PRO A 106 9.66 19.78 -5.56
C PRO A 106 8.59 20.89 -5.59
N GLY A 107 8.29 21.47 -4.42
CA GLY A 107 7.28 22.53 -4.30
C GLY A 107 5.82 22.06 -4.24
N SER A 108 5.53 20.75 -4.31
CA SER A 108 4.14 20.25 -4.26
C SER A 108 3.48 20.36 -2.88
N GLY A 109 4.26 20.66 -1.83
CA GLY A 109 3.79 20.67 -0.45
C GLY A 109 3.63 19.27 0.18
N ALA A 110 4.09 18.21 -0.48
CA ALA A 110 3.99 16.83 0.04
C ALA A 110 4.46 16.68 1.49
N GLY A 111 5.56 17.33 1.87
CA GLY A 111 6.06 17.30 3.25
C GLY A 111 5.09 17.87 4.29
N TYR A 112 4.27 18.87 3.94
CA TYR A 112 3.25 19.42 4.83
C TYR A 112 2.01 18.52 4.93
N ALA A 113 1.64 17.87 3.83
CA ALA A 113 0.49 16.95 3.78
C ALA A 113 0.81 15.55 4.34
N ALA A 114 2.10 15.21 4.51
CA ALA A 114 2.54 13.86 4.82
C ALA A 114 1.90 13.29 6.10
N GLU A 115 1.70 14.09 7.14
CA GLU A 115 1.10 13.61 8.39
C GLU A 115 -0.35 13.15 8.20
N GLU A 116 -1.18 14.00 7.59
CA GLU A 116 -2.58 13.66 7.32
C GLU A 116 -2.71 12.51 6.32
N ALA A 117 -1.90 12.54 5.27
CA ALA A 117 -1.93 11.52 4.23
C ALA A 117 -1.48 10.14 4.74
N LEU A 118 -0.39 10.08 5.52
CA LEU A 118 0.07 8.83 6.13
C LEU A 118 -0.93 8.31 7.18
N ARG A 119 -1.59 9.20 7.94
CA ARG A 119 -2.67 8.78 8.84
C ARG A 119 -3.82 8.12 8.07
N ASN A 120 -4.24 8.70 6.94
CA ASN A 120 -5.26 8.10 6.08
C ASN A 120 -4.81 6.72 5.54
N CYS A 121 -3.56 6.61 5.06
CA CYS A 121 -3.00 5.32 4.64
C CYS A 121 -3.06 4.27 5.75
N ALA A 122 -2.65 4.64 6.96
CA ALA A 122 -2.69 3.73 8.11
C ALA A 122 -4.12 3.28 8.44
N ASP A 123 -5.10 4.18 8.39
CA ASP A 123 -6.50 3.85 8.67
C ASP A 123 -7.13 2.94 7.61
N VAL A 124 -6.74 3.06 6.34
CA VAL A 124 -7.12 2.12 5.27
C VAL A 124 -6.53 0.73 5.55
N LEU A 125 -5.23 0.67 5.85
CA LEU A 125 -4.50 -0.59 5.98
C LEU A 125 -4.91 -1.36 7.24
N ARG A 126 -5.12 -0.66 8.36
CA ARG A 126 -5.61 -1.27 9.63
C ARG A 126 -7.00 -1.88 9.48
N ARG A 127 -7.89 -1.25 8.71
CA ARG A 127 -9.22 -1.81 8.40
C ARG A 127 -9.15 -3.12 7.59
N LEU A 128 -8.02 -3.37 6.94
CA LEU A 128 -7.74 -4.60 6.19
C LEU A 128 -6.82 -5.55 6.97
N GLY A 129 -6.65 -5.31 8.27
CA GLY A 129 -5.91 -6.14 9.21
C GLY A 129 -4.40 -6.09 9.05
N TRP A 130 -3.84 -5.01 8.47
CA TRP A 130 -2.40 -4.76 8.51
C TRP A 130 -2.05 -3.95 9.76
N ASP A 131 -0.91 -4.26 10.37
CA ASP A 131 -0.32 -3.38 11.37
C ASP A 131 0.42 -2.26 10.63
N ALA A 132 0.06 -1.01 10.93
CA ALA A 132 0.67 0.18 10.33
C ALA A 132 1.13 1.12 11.44
N LEU A 133 2.44 1.31 11.57
CA LEU A 133 3.06 2.12 12.62
C LEU A 133 3.80 3.30 12.01
N GLU A 134 3.60 4.50 12.58
CA GLU A 134 4.29 5.70 12.13
C GLU A 134 5.66 5.83 12.80
N TYR A 135 6.66 6.15 11.99
CA TYR A 135 8.01 6.44 12.40
C TYR A 135 8.47 7.81 11.90
N ARG A 136 9.49 8.35 12.57
CA ARG A 136 10.19 9.57 12.17
C ARG A 136 11.66 9.25 11.92
N GLY A 137 12.05 9.35 10.67
CA GLY A 137 13.43 9.20 10.25
C GLY A 137 14.24 10.49 10.44
N PRO A 138 15.47 10.51 9.90
CA PRO A 138 16.30 11.70 9.86
C PRO A 138 15.55 12.89 9.27
N ARG A 139 15.88 14.10 9.74
CA ARG A 139 15.22 15.36 9.30
C ARG A 139 13.70 15.40 9.54
N ARG A 140 13.20 14.62 10.51
CA ARG A 140 11.77 14.50 10.84
C ARG A 140 10.90 13.98 9.69
N HIS A 141 11.51 13.23 8.77
CA HIS A 141 10.78 12.59 7.67
C HIS A 141 9.86 11.51 8.22
N ARG A 142 8.55 11.64 7.98
CA ARG A 142 7.54 10.69 8.45
C ARG A 142 7.35 9.58 7.44
N TYR A 143 7.17 8.37 7.94
CA TYR A 143 6.84 7.20 7.12
C TYR A 143 6.07 6.19 7.96
N LEU A 144 5.35 5.28 7.31
CA LEU A 144 4.80 4.10 7.96
C LEU A 144 5.70 2.90 7.72
N GLU A 145 5.82 2.03 8.71
CA GLU A 145 6.11 0.62 8.47
C GLU A 145 4.82 -0.17 8.58
N VAL A 146 4.56 -0.98 7.56
CA VAL A 146 3.36 -1.79 7.42
C VAL A 146 3.77 -3.25 7.40
N GLU A 147 3.25 -4.03 8.32
CA GLU A 147 3.54 -5.45 8.42
C GLU A 147 2.26 -6.25 8.62
N PRO A 148 2.23 -7.52 8.18
CA PRO A 148 1.08 -8.35 8.45
C PRO A 148 1.08 -8.73 9.94
N PRO A 149 -0.08 -8.84 10.59
CA PRO A 149 -0.17 -9.11 12.01
C PRO A 149 0.43 -10.49 12.30
N PRO A 150 0.96 -10.73 13.51
CA PRO A 150 1.49 -12.04 13.86
C PRO A 150 0.45 -13.14 13.57
N ALA A 151 0.91 -14.28 13.06
CA ALA A 151 0.01 -15.40 12.82
C ALA A 151 -0.67 -15.79 14.15
N PRO A 152 -2.00 -16.01 14.17
CA PRO A 152 -2.68 -16.45 15.38
C PRO A 152 -2.12 -17.83 15.76
N GLY A 153 -1.25 -17.89 16.77
CA GLY A 153 -0.62 -19.14 17.25
C GLY A 153 0.89 -19.10 17.52
N GLY A 154 1.59 -17.98 17.27
CA GLY A 154 3.05 -17.88 17.48
C GLY A 154 3.51 -17.57 18.91
N GLY A 155 2.67 -17.74 19.92
CA GLY A 155 3.02 -17.55 21.33
C GLY A 155 3.00 -18.88 22.05
N GLY A 156 4.14 -19.57 22.09
CA GLY A 156 4.45 -20.65 23.03
C GLY A 156 5.30 -20.12 24.16
#